data_AF-A0A954E3M3-F1
#
_entry.id   AF-A0A954E3M3-F1
#
_cell.length_a   1.000
_cell.length_b   1.000
_cell.length_c   1.000
_cell.angle_alpha   90.00
_cell.angle_beta   90.00
_cell.angle_gamma   90.00
#
_symmetry.space_group_name_H-M   'P 1'
#
loop_
_entity.id
_entity.type
_entity.pdbx_description
1 polymer ?
#
loop_
_entity_poly.entity_id
_entity_poly.type
_entity_poly.pdbx_seq_one_letter_code
_entity_poly.pdbx_strand_id
1 'polypeptide(L)'
;MKTRIPLILSVLLLATCAVTAQAQDDVAVDSDRLCPQVQRWLFRPGTADQIRWQTVEENEASILELEPGGRLLGVESERLVLGEQLAGDHPWRVTAQIRNDGLQQGVFAFSMYCYDQAGKSLKQLVFCGLNERSPKVSWRRTIASFGPGTSLPFPEGTHAVALRFSFYEASGNCQGKVSIRQVGLEPLRVSGQPHWPAEILADVGDLQVRLESRSFWTLYRIDHRGVRICVDRFGSHYGSVVRFPEIGFIGSGHTENEDERIEQLALMVDGRPVENPAEKLRCESLELLKTSRIRSLRLMTRILVTQGKIYESVRLVADEATPVSLIYHFMHPWVPSARDYLAETWEGQEISGRFDGDRGQKIDQPTRWSALHDPETNTGAVTCVLEAPAEAGHWRTRYWDIDKVYRKHYFTTFLNQTIPAHREYSYGIVTIPFFANSDEWQDVAKQIAAANQRPADVPRP
;
A
#
# COMPACT_ATOMS: atom_id res chain seq x y z
N MET A 1 -9.85 17.79 35.94
CA MET A 1 -10.93 17.09 35.20
C MET A 1 -10.28 16.03 34.32
N LYS A 2 -10.58 14.74 34.59
CA LYS A 2 -9.98 13.58 33.91
C LYS A 2 -10.79 13.27 32.65
N THR A 3 -10.29 13.61 31.48
CA THR A 3 -10.86 13.19 30.19
C THR A 3 -10.16 11.91 29.75
N ARG A 4 -10.83 10.77 29.93
CA ARG A 4 -10.45 9.49 29.35
C ARG A 4 -10.89 9.49 27.88
N ILE A 5 -9.95 9.33 26.96
CA ILE A 5 -10.23 9.05 25.54
C ILE A 5 -10.13 7.52 25.37
N PRO A 6 -11.14 6.83 24.84
CA PRO A 6 -11.05 5.38 24.67
C PRO A 6 -10.21 5.05 23.44
N LEU A 7 -9.25 4.16 23.67
CA LEU A 7 -8.43 3.48 22.66
C LEU A 7 -9.37 2.57 21.83
N ILE A 8 -9.54 2.85 20.53
CA ILE A 8 -10.18 1.90 19.60
C ILE A 8 -9.14 0.82 19.30
N LEU A 9 -9.17 -0.24 20.09
CA LEU A 9 -8.45 -1.47 19.88
C LEU A 9 -9.30 -2.32 18.92
N SER A 10 -8.82 -2.52 17.69
CA SER A 10 -9.40 -3.49 16.75
C SER A 10 -9.12 -4.91 17.28
N VAL A 11 -9.92 -5.36 18.24
CA VAL A 11 -9.97 -6.76 18.65
C VAL A 11 -10.87 -7.47 17.65
N LEU A 12 -10.25 -8.16 16.69
CA LEU A 12 -10.92 -9.23 15.96
C LEU A 12 -11.11 -10.37 16.97
N LEU A 13 -12.25 -10.38 17.66
CA LEU A 13 -12.67 -11.52 18.46
C LEU A 13 -13.08 -12.63 17.49
N LEU A 14 -12.23 -13.65 17.36
CA LEU A 14 -12.61 -14.97 16.84
C LEU A 14 -13.58 -15.59 17.85
N ALA A 15 -14.85 -15.19 17.79
CA ALA A 15 -15.92 -15.96 18.37
C ALA A 15 -16.18 -17.14 17.44
N THR A 16 -15.59 -18.29 17.75
CA THR A 16 -16.04 -19.59 17.22
C THR A 16 -17.41 -19.89 17.83
N CYS A 17 -18.45 -19.21 17.37
CA CYS A 17 -19.82 -19.63 17.59
C CYS A 17 -20.05 -20.83 16.69
N ALA A 18 -19.87 -22.03 17.24
CA ALA A 18 -20.43 -23.25 16.69
C ALA A 18 -21.96 -23.18 16.83
N VAL A 19 -22.59 -22.38 15.96
CA VAL A 19 -24.01 -22.53 15.68
C VAL A 19 -24.12 -23.83 14.90
N THR A 20 -24.75 -24.83 15.52
CA THR A 20 -25.18 -26.04 14.83
C THR A 20 -26.01 -25.60 13.62
N ALA A 21 -25.43 -25.74 12.43
CA ALA A 21 -26.09 -25.47 11.16
C ALA A 21 -27.24 -26.48 11.01
N GLN A 22 -28.43 -26.08 11.44
CA GLN A 22 -29.65 -26.68 10.92
C GLN A 22 -29.63 -26.43 9.42
N ALA A 23 -29.77 -27.48 8.62
CA ALA A 23 -29.82 -27.41 7.16
C ALA A 23 -31.01 -26.54 6.76
N GLN A 24 -30.77 -25.24 6.67
CA GLN A 24 -31.67 -24.23 6.17
C GLN A 24 -31.65 -24.40 4.66
N ASP A 25 -32.81 -24.63 4.05
CA ASP A 25 -32.96 -24.85 2.61
C ASP A 25 -32.06 -23.89 1.84
N ASP A 26 -31.15 -24.44 1.01
CA ASP A 26 -30.19 -23.70 0.21
C ASP A 26 -30.96 -22.93 -0.89
N VAL A 27 -31.62 -21.83 -0.50
CA VAL A 27 -32.23 -20.89 -1.43
C VAL A 27 -31.08 -20.18 -2.14
N ALA A 28 -30.82 -20.61 -3.36
CA ALA A 28 -29.80 -20.02 -4.21
C ALA A 28 -30.17 -18.59 -4.59
N VAL A 29 -29.18 -17.70 -4.53
CA VAL A 29 -29.23 -16.37 -5.11
C VAL A 29 -28.80 -16.47 -6.58
N ASP A 30 -29.53 -15.83 -7.49
CA ASP A 30 -29.30 -15.89 -8.95
C ASP A 30 -27.84 -15.54 -9.31
N SER A 31 -27.09 -16.55 -9.75
CA SER A 31 -25.62 -16.56 -9.86
C SER A 31 -25.09 -15.85 -11.09
N ASP A 32 -25.75 -16.09 -12.22
CA ASP A 32 -25.27 -15.70 -13.56
C ASP A 32 -25.21 -14.18 -13.71
N ARG A 33 -25.93 -13.49 -12.83
CA ARG A 33 -26.10 -12.04 -12.78
C ARG A 33 -25.06 -11.31 -11.93
N LEU A 34 -24.41 -11.99 -10.97
CA LEU A 34 -23.52 -11.34 -10.00
C LEU A 34 -22.04 -11.47 -10.37
N CYS A 35 -21.62 -12.71 -10.63
CA CYS A 35 -20.23 -13.07 -10.90
C CYS A 35 -20.19 -14.26 -11.86
N PRO A 36 -19.79 -14.07 -13.14
CA PRO A 36 -19.82 -15.15 -14.14
C PRO A 36 -18.97 -16.38 -13.79
N GLN A 37 -17.97 -16.21 -12.92
CA GLN A 37 -17.07 -17.28 -12.49
C GLN A 37 -17.59 -18.10 -11.30
N VAL A 38 -18.75 -17.74 -10.75
CA VAL A 38 -19.36 -18.39 -9.59
C VAL A 38 -20.72 -18.93 -10.01
N GLN A 39 -20.93 -20.24 -9.86
CA GLN A 39 -22.17 -20.88 -10.32
C GLN A 39 -23.31 -20.72 -9.32
N ARG A 40 -23.02 -20.48 -8.04
CA ARG A 40 -24.04 -20.39 -6.98
C ARG A 40 -23.65 -19.43 -5.87
N TRP A 41 -24.66 -18.76 -5.32
CA TRP A 41 -24.58 -17.95 -4.11
C TRP A 41 -25.63 -18.43 -3.10
N LEU A 42 -25.24 -18.50 -1.82
CA LEU A 42 -25.99 -19.13 -0.72
C LEU A 42 -26.10 -18.18 0.47
N PHE A 43 -27.20 -18.25 1.21
CA PHE A 43 -27.36 -17.52 2.46
C PHE A 43 -26.61 -18.21 3.61
N ARG A 44 -25.79 -17.45 4.36
CA ARG A 44 -24.99 -17.96 5.47
C ARG A 44 -24.66 -16.87 6.52
N PRO A 45 -25.56 -16.32 7.35
CA PRO A 45 -26.99 -16.58 7.48
C PRO A 45 -27.81 -15.62 6.60
N GLY A 46 -29.13 -15.80 6.56
CA GLY A 46 -30.05 -14.82 5.99
C GLY A 46 -31.19 -15.48 5.22
N THR A 47 -32.06 -14.65 4.65
CA THR A 47 -33.25 -15.07 3.91
C THR A 47 -33.52 -14.15 2.71
N ALA A 48 -34.31 -14.63 1.75
CA ALA A 48 -34.55 -13.94 0.48
C ALA A 48 -35.21 -12.55 0.62
N ASP A 49 -35.94 -12.29 1.72
CA ASP A 49 -36.55 -10.98 2.00
C ASP A 49 -35.53 -9.89 2.40
N GLN A 50 -34.27 -10.28 2.70
CA GLN A 50 -33.18 -9.35 3.00
C GLN A 50 -32.41 -8.90 1.75
N ILE A 51 -32.79 -9.39 0.55
CA ILE A 51 -32.14 -9.01 -0.70
C ILE A 51 -33.16 -8.57 -1.75
N ARG A 52 -32.73 -7.72 -2.68
CA ARG A 52 -33.52 -7.35 -3.86
C ARG A 52 -32.63 -7.28 -5.10
N TRP A 53 -33.14 -7.82 -6.20
CA TRP A 53 -32.51 -7.66 -7.51
C TRP A 53 -33.11 -6.47 -8.23
N GLN A 54 -32.25 -5.63 -8.81
CA GLN A 54 -32.67 -4.60 -9.77
C GLN A 54 -31.95 -4.85 -11.09
N THR A 55 -32.73 -4.86 -12.18
CA THR A 55 -32.19 -4.86 -13.54
C THR A 55 -32.09 -3.42 -14.02
N VAL A 56 -30.92 -3.02 -14.51
CA VAL A 56 -30.73 -1.69 -15.12
C VAL A 56 -30.73 -1.86 -16.63
N GLU A 57 -31.74 -1.30 -17.30
CA GLU A 57 -31.99 -1.48 -18.74
C GLU A 57 -30.82 -1.03 -19.64
N GLU A 58 -30.02 -0.06 -19.21
CA GLU A 58 -28.98 0.54 -20.08
C GLU A 58 -27.72 -0.31 -20.26
N ASN A 59 -27.50 -1.41 -19.51
CA ASN A 59 -26.26 -2.21 -19.61
C ASN A 59 -26.39 -3.69 -19.18
N GLU A 60 -27.60 -4.23 -19.01
CA GLU A 60 -27.88 -5.60 -18.50
C GLU A 60 -27.23 -5.96 -17.14
N ALA A 61 -26.54 -5.02 -16.49
CA ALA A 61 -25.89 -5.27 -15.21
C ALA A 61 -26.95 -5.40 -14.11
N SER A 62 -26.96 -6.54 -13.44
CA SER A 62 -27.83 -6.77 -12.29
C SER A 62 -27.22 -6.18 -11.02
N ILE A 63 -28.06 -5.51 -10.24
CA ILE A 63 -27.70 -4.96 -8.93
C ILE A 63 -28.31 -5.85 -7.85
N LEU A 64 -27.47 -6.34 -6.95
CA LEU A 64 -27.87 -6.99 -5.71
C LEU A 64 -27.92 -5.96 -4.60
N GLU A 65 -29.11 -5.63 -4.12
CA GLU A 65 -29.31 -4.82 -2.91
C GLU A 65 -29.39 -5.74 -1.69
N LEU A 66 -28.63 -5.40 -0.66
CA LEU A 66 -28.60 -6.11 0.63
C LEU A 66 -29.13 -5.18 1.73
N GLU A 67 -30.17 -5.63 2.43
CA GLU A 67 -30.84 -4.90 3.49
C GLU A 67 -31.12 -5.85 4.67
N PRO A 68 -30.22 -5.94 5.68
CA PRO A 68 -30.34 -6.90 6.78
C PRO A 68 -31.64 -6.81 7.59
N GLY A 69 -32.29 -5.63 7.63
CA GLY A 69 -33.58 -5.46 8.32
C GLY A 69 -33.56 -5.79 9.81
N GLY A 70 -32.46 -5.47 10.51
CA GLY A 70 -32.29 -5.74 11.94
C GLY A 70 -31.81 -7.16 12.27
N ARG A 71 -31.30 -7.90 11.30
CA ARG A 71 -30.76 -9.27 11.46
C ARG A 71 -29.37 -9.39 10.85
N LEU A 72 -28.63 -10.45 11.18
CA LEU A 72 -27.43 -10.81 10.43
C LEU A 72 -27.79 -11.15 8.97
N LEU A 73 -26.87 -10.86 8.06
CA LEU A 73 -27.00 -11.20 6.64
C LEU A 73 -25.65 -11.62 6.09
N GLY A 74 -25.62 -12.69 5.32
CA GLY A 74 -24.45 -13.22 4.64
C GLY A 74 -24.88 -13.88 3.34
N VAL A 75 -24.31 -13.43 2.23
CA VAL A 75 -24.45 -14.04 0.91
C VAL A 75 -23.05 -14.50 0.51
N GLU A 76 -22.87 -15.80 0.37
CA GLU A 76 -21.58 -16.45 0.15
C GLU A 76 -21.62 -17.24 -1.15
N SER A 77 -20.56 -17.21 -1.95
CA SER A 77 -20.45 -18.07 -3.12
C SER A 77 -20.42 -19.55 -2.71
N GLU A 78 -20.62 -20.45 -3.66
CA GLU A 78 -20.11 -21.80 -3.48
C GLU A 78 -18.60 -21.80 -3.18
N ARG A 79 -18.12 -22.92 -2.64
CA ARG A 79 -16.69 -23.10 -2.38
C ARG A 79 -15.97 -23.38 -3.69
N LEU A 80 -15.01 -22.54 -4.02
CA LEU A 80 -14.10 -22.68 -5.15
C LEU A 80 -12.86 -23.43 -4.68
N VAL A 81 -12.67 -24.66 -5.16
CA VAL A 81 -11.55 -25.54 -4.77
C VAL A 81 -10.28 -25.11 -5.51
N LEU A 82 -9.19 -25.00 -4.75
CA LEU A 82 -7.87 -24.71 -5.30
C LEU A 82 -7.32 -25.95 -6.04
N GLY A 83 -6.86 -25.75 -7.28
CA GLY A 83 -6.46 -26.79 -8.21
C GLY A 83 -7.57 -27.25 -9.16
N GLU A 84 -8.82 -26.87 -8.91
CA GLU A 84 -9.97 -27.23 -9.76
C GLU A 84 -10.58 -25.97 -10.40
N GLN A 85 -11.32 -25.16 -9.63
CA GLN A 85 -11.92 -23.92 -10.12
C GLN A 85 -10.91 -22.76 -10.14
N LEU A 86 -9.96 -22.75 -9.20
CA LEU A 86 -8.93 -21.72 -9.09
C LEU A 86 -7.54 -22.35 -9.02
N ALA A 87 -6.58 -21.89 -9.82
CA ALA A 87 -5.17 -22.24 -9.68
C ALA A 87 -4.63 -21.75 -8.32
N GLY A 88 -4.20 -22.66 -7.45
CA GLY A 88 -3.74 -22.35 -6.08
C GLY A 88 -2.32 -21.78 -6.00
N ASP A 89 -1.55 -21.93 -7.06
CA ASP A 89 -0.18 -21.44 -7.25
C ASP A 89 -0.13 -20.06 -7.94
N HIS A 90 -1.28 -19.50 -8.32
CA HIS A 90 -1.40 -18.21 -9.00
C HIS A 90 -2.12 -17.18 -8.13
N PRO A 91 -1.72 -15.89 -8.19
CA PRO A 91 -2.50 -14.82 -7.58
C PRO A 91 -3.78 -14.55 -8.37
N TRP A 92 -4.79 -14.05 -7.67
CA TRP A 92 -6.11 -13.74 -8.20
C TRP A 92 -6.49 -12.30 -7.88
N ARG A 93 -7.25 -11.68 -8.77
CA ARG A 93 -7.90 -10.39 -8.56
C ARG A 93 -9.38 -10.61 -8.34
N VAL A 94 -9.90 -9.98 -7.30
CA VAL A 94 -11.33 -9.81 -7.09
C VAL A 94 -11.70 -8.35 -7.28
N THR A 95 -12.85 -8.12 -7.91
CA THR A 95 -13.41 -6.78 -8.11
C THR A 95 -14.90 -6.78 -7.79
N ALA A 96 -15.42 -5.65 -7.32
CA ALA A 96 -16.85 -5.41 -7.20
C ALA A 96 -17.12 -3.90 -7.24
N GLN A 97 -18.26 -3.48 -7.79
CA GLN A 97 -18.77 -2.13 -7.55
C GLN A 97 -19.71 -2.16 -6.36
N ILE A 98 -19.46 -1.28 -5.38
CA ILE A 98 -20.18 -1.21 -4.10
C ILE A 98 -20.70 0.21 -3.91
N ARG A 99 -21.98 0.34 -3.58
CA ARG A 99 -22.62 1.59 -3.18
C ARG A 99 -23.07 1.47 -1.72
N ASN A 100 -22.67 2.42 -0.88
CA ASN A 100 -23.14 2.52 0.50
C ASN A 100 -24.31 3.49 0.57
N ASP A 101 -25.53 2.97 0.71
CA ASP A 101 -26.75 3.79 0.81
C ASP A 101 -26.97 4.32 2.25
N GLY A 102 -26.16 3.83 3.19
CA GLY A 102 -26.08 4.23 4.59
C GLY A 102 -26.16 3.01 5.50
N LEU A 103 -25.19 2.89 6.41
CA LEU A 103 -25.23 1.94 7.52
C LEU A 103 -25.67 2.68 8.78
N GLN A 104 -26.76 2.24 9.40
CA GLN A 104 -27.21 2.79 10.69
C GLN A 104 -26.69 1.96 11.87
N GLN A 105 -26.53 0.66 11.69
CA GLN A 105 -26.00 -0.22 12.72
C GLN A 105 -25.22 -1.41 12.17
N GLY A 106 -24.05 -1.68 12.75
CA GLY A 106 -23.20 -2.81 12.41
C GLY A 106 -22.18 -2.54 11.31
N VAL A 107 -21.57 -3.62 10.82
CA VAL A 107 -20.49 -3.59 9.84
C VAL A 107 -20.88 -4.39 8.60
N PHE A 108 -20.69 -3.81 7.42
CA PHE A 108 -20.72 -4.55 6.16
C PHE A 108 -19.29 -4.93 5.74
N ALA A 109 -19.11 -6.14 5.22
CA ALA A 109 -17.86 -6.59 4.64
C ALA A 109 -18.08 -7.28 3.28
N PHE A 110 -17.29 -6.88 2.28
CA PHE A 110 -16.96 -7.72 1.14
C PHE A 110 -15.65 -8.44 1.42
N SER A 111 -15.67 -9.77 1.41
CA SER A 111 -14.57 -10.60 1.91
C SER A 111 -14.52 -11.95 1.20
N MET A 112 -13.54 -12.76 1.57
CA MET A 112 -13.40 -14.15 1.18
C MET A 112 -13.03 -15.01 2.39
N TYR A 113 -13.69 -16.16 2.55
CA TYR A 113 -13.33 -17.16 3.53
C TYR A 113 -12.41 -18.21 2.89
N CYS A 114 -11.34 -18.58 3.59
CA CYS A 114 -10.45 -19.68 3.24
C CYS A 114 -10.80 -20.90 4.10
N TYR A 115 -10.96 -22.06 3.48
CA TYR A 115 -11.33 -23.30 4.14
C TYR A 115 -10.25 -24.36 3.95
N ASP A 116 -10.05 -25.21 4.96
CA ASP A 116 -9.24 -26.43 4.81
C ASP A 116 -10.03 -27.54 4.11
N GLN A 117 -9.38 -28.70 3.93
CA GLN A 117 -9.98 -29.86 3.27
C GLN A 117 -11.19 -30.43 4.03
N ALA A 118 -11.25 -30.26 5.35
CA ALA A 118 -12.38 -30.67 6.17
C ALA A 118 -13.54 -29.65 6.13
N GLY A 119 -13.36 -28.54 5.40
CA GLY A 119 -14.34 -27.48 5.29
C GLY A 119 -14.39 -26.54 6.50
N LYS A 120 -13.38 -26.59 7.38
CA LYS A 120 -13.24 -25.66 8.50
C LYS A 120 -12.64 -24.34 8.00
N SER A 121 -13.20 -23.23 8.47
CA SER A 121 -12.67 -21.89 8.15
C SER A 121 -11.30 -21.69 8.80
N LEU A 122 -10.33 -21.28 8.00
CA LEU A 122 -8.97 -20.94 8.40
C LEU A 122 -8.81 -19.43 8.65
N LYS A 123 -9.32 -18.61 7.71
CA LYS A 123 -9.15 -17.15 7.75
C LYS A 123 -10.21 -16.47 6.88
N GLN A 124 -10.61 -15.27 7.28
CA GLN A 124 -11.35 -14.34 6.43
C GLN A 124 -10.40 -13.26 5.90
N LEU A 125 -10.37 -13.08 4.58
CA LEU A 125 -9.67 -11.99 3.90
C LEU A 125 -10.70 -10.90 3.57
N VAL A 126 -10.58 -9.71 4.17
CA VAL A 126 -11.54 -8.62 3.95
C VAL A 126 -11.02 -7.67 2.87
N PHE A 127 -11.82 -7.43 1.83
CA PHE A 127 -11.48 -6.55 0.70
C PHE A 127 -12.07 -5.15 0.84
N CYS A 128 -13.27 -5.03 1.39
CA CYS A 128 -13.90 -3.76 1.71
C CYS A 128 -14.72 -3.91 2.99
N GLY A 129 -14.56 -2.96 3.92
CA GLY A 129 -15.33 -2.88 5.15
C GLY A 129 -16.01 -1.51 5.25
N LEU A 130 -17.28 -1.51 5.63
CA LEU A 130 -18.08 -0.31 5.89
C LEU A 130 -18.68 -0.42 7.29
N ASN A 131 -18.82 0.71 7.99
CA ASN A 131 -19.47 0.79 9.29
C ASN A 131 -20.35 2.04 9.39
N GLU A 132 -20.97 2.28 10.54
CA GLU A 132 -21.85 3.43 10.82
C GLU A 132 -21.21 4.80 10.57
N ARG A 133 -19.87 4.89 10.59
CA ARG A 133 -19.13 6.13 10.31
C ARG A 133 -18.73 6.25 8.85
N SER A 134 -18.90 5.21 8.04
CA SER A 134 -18.62 5.27 6.61
C SER A 134 -19.65 6.19 5.94
N PRO A 135 -19.19 7.21 5.18
CA PRO A 135 -20.12 8.10 4.49
C PRO A 135 -20.93 7.31 3.46
N LYS A 136 -22.10 7.84 3.13
CA LYS A 136 -22.81 7.42 1.93
C LYS A 136 -21.91 7.72 0.73
N VAL A 137 -21.73 6.74 -0.12
CA VAL A 137 -20.92 6.90 -1.33
C VAL A 137 -21.72 6.40 -2.52
N SER A 138 -21.57 7.08 -3.65
CA SER A 138 -22.00 6.54 -4.94
C SER A 138 -21.23 5.26 -5.27
N TRP A 139 -21.46 4.68 -6.45
CA TRP A 139 -20.75 3.49 -6.90
C TRP A 139 -19.23 3.68 -6.82
N ARG A 140 -18.60 2.91 -5.94
CA ARG A 140 -17.15 2.80 -5.81
C ARG A 140 -16.71 1.43 -6.29
N ARG A 141 -15.68 1.39 -7.12
CA ARG A 141 -15.00 0.14 -7.46
C ARG A 141 -14.09 -0.29 -6.31
N THR A 142 -14.29 -1.51 -5.84
CA THR A 142 -13.38 -2.22 -4.92
C THR A 142 -12.58 -3.20 -5.74
N ILE A 143 -11.27 -3.21 -5.57
CA ILE A 143 -10.33 -4.13 -6.21
C ILE A 143 -9.42 -4.67 -5.11
N ALA A 144 -9.16 -5.97 -5.10
CA ALA A 144 -8.17 -6.56 -4.23
C ALA A 144 -7.47 -7.73 -4.94
N SER A 145 -6.24 -7.99 -4.52
CA SER A 145 -5.44 -9.12 -5.01
C SER A 145 -5.17 -10.09 -3.87
N PHE A 146 -5.37 -11.39 -4.10
CA PHE A 146 -5.20 -12.45 -3.10
C PHE A 146 -4.46 -13.67 -3.68
N GLY A 147 -3.96 -14.53 -2.82
CA GLY A 147 -3.18 -15.72 -3.21
C GLY A 147 -1.67 -15.50 -3.16
N PRO A 148 -0.88 -16.46 -3.68
CA PRO A 148 0.58 -16.42 -3.58
C PRO A 148 1.18 -15.11 -4.09
N GLY A 149 2.13 -14.56 -3.36
CA GLY A 149 2.83 -13.33 -3.74
C GLY A 149 2.04 -12.03 -3.58
N THR A 150 0.80 -12.04 -3.08
CA THR A 150 0.05 -10.81 -2.79
C THR A 150 0.13 -10.40 -1.31
N SER A 151 -0.50 -9.27 -0.95
CA SER A 151 -0.66 -8.84 0.45
C SER A 151 -1.68 -9.68 1.25
N LEU A 152 -2.50 -10.47 0.55
CA LEU A 152 -3.52 -11.36 1.11
C LEU A 152 -3.24 -12.80 0.65
N PRO A 153 -2.13 -13.43 1.09
CA PRO A 153 -1.83 -14.79 0.73
C PRO A 153 -2.86 -15.77 1.32
N PHE A 154 -3.01 -16.92 0.67
CA PHE A 154 -3.75 -18.02 1.25
C PHE A 154 -3.08 -18.46 2.56
N PRO A 155 -3.84 -18.67 3.65
CA PRO A 155 -3.35 -19.40 4.81
C PRO A 155 -2.82 -20.78 4.42
N GLU A 156 -1.81 -21.26 5.13
CA GLU A 156 -1.35 -22.64 5.00
C GLU A 156 -2.52 -23.63 5.21
N GLY A 157 -2.60 -24.65 4.36
CA GLY A 157 -3.68 -25.64 4.39
C GLY A 157 -4.98 -25.21 3.71
N THR A 158 -5.04 -24.04 3.06
CA THR A 158 -6.22 -23.65 2.27
C THR A 158 -6.46 -24.62 1.13
N HIS A 159 -7.64 -25.24 1.12
CA HIS A 159 -8.12 -26.15 0.09
C HIS A 159 -9.18 -25.50 -0.80
N ALA A 160 -10.02 -24.65 -0.24
CA ALA A 160 -11.07 -23.95 -0.99
C ALA A 160 -11.30 -22.54 -0.45
N VAL A 161 -11.93 -21.70 -1.26
CA VAL A 161 -12.32 -20.33 -0.88
C VAL A 161 -13.77 -20.02 -1.23
N ALA A 162 -14.39 -19.06 -0.54
CA ALA A 162 -15.71 -18.56 -0.90
C ALA A 162 -15.77 -17.03 -0.77
N LEU A 163 -16.21 -16.35 -1.82
CA LEU A 163 -16.48 -14.90 -1.81
C LEU A 163 -17.73 -14.63 -0.97
N ARG A 164 -17.75 -13.51 -0.26
CA ARG A 164 -18.84 -13.24 0.69
C ARG A 164 -19.12 -11.76 0.87
N PHE A 165 -20.40 -11.43 0.87
CA PHE A 165 -20.96 -10.15 1.32
C PHE A 165 -21.70 -10.38 2.62
N SER A 166 -21.37 -9.64 3.68
CA SER A 166 -22.03 -9.86 4.97
C SER A 166 -22.20 -8.62 5.80
N PHE A 167 -23.29 -8.59 6.56
CA PHE A 167 -23.55 -7.68 7.66
C PHE A 167 -23.37 -8.44 8.98
N TYR A 168 -22.60 -7.85 9.89
CA TYR A 168 -22.37 -8.40 11.22
C TYR A 168 -22.44 -7.31 12.29
N GLU A 169 -23.04 -7.66 13.41
CA GLU A 169 -23.06 -6.91 14.65
C GLU A 169 -23.18 -7.91 15.80
N ALA A 170 -22.49 -7.68 16.92
CA ALA A 170 -22.48 -8.60 18.05
C ALA A 170 -23.88 -8.81 18.66
N SER A 171 -24.73 -7.77 18.60
CA SER A 171 -26.14 -7.86 19.03
C SER A 171 -27.05 -8.62 18.05
N GLY A 172 -26.56 -8.96 16.85
CA GLY A 172 -27.34 -9.51 15.75
C GLY A 172 -28.19 -8.47 14.99
N ASN A 173 -28.29 -7.24 15.49
CA ASN A 173 -29.08 -6.17 14.90
C ASN A 173 -28.24 -5.36 13.90
N CYS A 174 -28.25 -5.74 12.63
CA CYS A 174 -27.65 -4.96 11.54
C CYS A 174 -28.69 -4.13 10.82
N GLN A 175 -28.40 -2.85 10.59
CA GLN A 175 -29.28 -1.92 9.90
C GLN A 175 -28.49 -1.14 8.87
N GLY A 176 -28.98 -1.12 7.64
CA GLY A 176 -28.31 -0.43 6.55
C GLY A 176 -28.73 -0.97 5.21
N LYS A 177 -28.19 -0.35 4.17
CA LYS A 177 -28.35 -0.83 2.80
C LYS A 177 -27.04 -0.68 2.04
N VAL A 178 -26.63 -1.76 1.40
CA VAL A 178 -25.46 -1.79 0.50
C VAL A 178 -25.88 -2.43 -0.81
N SER A 179 -25.50 -1.81 -1.92
CA SER A 179 -25.79 -2.32 -3.26
C SER A 179 -24.50 -2.78 -3.95
N ILE A 180 -24.54 -3.92 -4.62
CA ILE A 180 -23.38 -4.55 -5.27
C ILE A 180 -23.69 -4.84 -6.73
N ARG A 181 -22.71 -4.66 -7.61
CA ARG A 181 -22.77 -5.10 -9.02
C ARG A 181 -21.38 -5.40 -9.57
N GLN A 182 -21.35 -6.07 -10.72
CA GLN A 182 -20.11 -6.34 -11.48
C GLN A 182 -19.03 -7.01 -10.62
N VAL A 183 -19.38 -8.13 -9.98
CA VAL A 183 -18.41 -8.90 -9.21
C VAL A 183 -17.57 -9.71 -10.18
N GLY A 184 -16.26 -9.49 -10.17
CA GLY A 184 -15.32 -10.16 -11.05
C GLY A 184 -14.30 -10.94 -10.25
N LEU A 185 -14.02 -12.16 -10.69
CA LEU A 185 -12.91 -12.96 -10.21
C LEU A 185 -12.07 -13.40 -11.41
N GLU A 186 -10.82 -12.95 -11.46
CA GLU A 186 -9.92 -13.23 -12.59
C GLU A 186 -8.51 -13.56 -12.09
N PRO A 187 -7.73 -14.38 -12.80
CA PRO A 187 -6.32 -14.55 -12.51
C PRO A 187 -5.64 -13.18 -12.53
N LEU A 188 -4.91 -12.86 -11.46
CA LEU A 188 -4.14 -11.63 -11.43
C LEU A 188 -2.98 -11.80 -12.41
N ARG A 189 -3.09 -11.12 -13.55
CA ARG A 189 -1.92 -10.87 -14.39
C ARG A 189 -1.03 -9.93 -13.61
N VAL A 190 -0.11 -10.49 -12.84
CA VAL A 190 0.99 -9.72 -12.28
C VAL A 190 1.64 -9.04 -13.48
N SER A 191 1.67 -7.70 -13.48
CA SER A 191 2.49 -6.95 -14.42
C SER A 191 3.95 -7.13 -13.99
N GLY A 192 4.42 -8.36 -14.10
CA GLY A 192 5.79 -8.79 -13.92
C GLY A 192 6.19 -9.47 -15.20
N GLN A 193 7.44 -9.28 -15.62
CA GLN A 193 8.00 -10.18 -16.60
C GLN A 193 7.90 -11.60 -16.00
N PRO A 194 7.36 -12.60 -16.73
CA PRO A 194 6.93 -13.91 -16.19
C PRO A 194 8.02 -14.76 -15.48
N HIS A 195 9.21 -14.20 -15.29
CA HIS A 195 10.39 -14.85 -14.74
C HIS A 195 11.05 -14.07 -13.58
N TRP A 196 10.45 -12.97 -13.11
CA TRP A 196 10.95 -12.27 -11.94
C TRP A 196 10.38 -12.88 -10.65
N PRO A 197 11.17 -13.00 -9.58
CA PRO A 197 10.69 -13.47 -8.27
C PRO A 197 9.71 -12.47 -7.64
N ALA A 198 9.05 -12.83 -6.54
CA ALA A 198 8.16 -11.90 -5.85
C ALA A 198 8.92 -10.74 -5.18
N GLU A 199 10.17 -10.98 -4.78
CA GLU A 199 11.11 -10.00 -4.22
C GLU A 199 12.55 -10.32 -4.64
N ILE A 200 13.41 -9.30 -4.60
CA ILE A 200 14.85 -9.41 -4.80
C ILE A 200 15.53 -8.83 -3.57
N LEU A 201 16.33 -9.66 -2.89
CA LEU A 201 17.21 -9.27 -1.80
C LEU A 201 18.64 -9.18 -2.32
N ALA A 202 19.23 -7.98 -2.30
CA ALA A 202 20.55 -7.74 -2.87
C ALA A 202 21.55 -7.25 -1.82
N ASP A 203 22.65 -7.98 -1.68
CA ASP A 203 23.83 -7.58 -0.92
C ASP A 203 24.75 -6.75 -1.81
N VAL A 204 24.88 -5.46 -1.51
CA VAL A 204 25.69 -4.47 -2.23
C VAL A 204 26.69 -3.81 -1.27
N GLY A 205 27.84 -4.44 -1.11
CA GLY A 205 28.85 -4.03 -0.12
C GLY A 205 28.31 -4.08 1.31
N ASP A 206 28.32 -2.94 2.00
CA ASP A 206 27.81 -2.79 3.37
C ASP A 206 26.28 -2.64 3.44
N LEU A 207 25.58 -2.65 2.31
CA LEU A 207 24.12 -2.54 2.23
C LEU A 207 23.48 -3.87 1.86
N GLN A 208 22.35 -4.18 2.48
CA GLN A 208 21.39 -5.13 1.93
C GLN A 208 20.10 -4.37 1.64
N VAL A 209 19.58 -4.49 0.42
CA VAL A 209 18.30 -3.87 0.04
C VAL A 209 17.30 -4.90 -0.44
N ARG A 210 16.02 -4.61 -0.25
CA ARG A 210 14.93 -5.41 -0.84
C ARG A 210 14.12 -4.58 -1.83
N LEU A 211 13.88 -5.15 -3.00
CA LEU A 211 12.92 -4.67 -4.00
C LEU A 211 11.78 -5.69 -4.08
N GLU A 212 10.51 -5.27 -4.12
CA GLU A 212 9.40 -6.25 -4.16
C GLU A 212 8.27 -5.90 -5.13
N SER A 213 7.66 -6.92 -5.70
CA SER A 213 6.54 -6.81 -6.64
C SER A 213 5.25 -6.28 -6.00
N ARG A 214 5.00 -6.59 -4.72
CA ARG A 214 3.80 -6.16 -3.98
C ARG A 214 3.69 -4.65 -3.82
N SER A 215 4.83 -3.95 -3.84
CA SER A 215 4.91 -2.49 -3.82
C SER A 215 5.19 -1.91 -5.21
N PHE A 216 4.91 -2.65 -6.28
CA PHE A 216 5.17 -2.27 -7.66
C PHE A 216 6.66 -2.03 -7.94
N TRP A 217 7.52 -2.91 -7.43
CA TRP A 217 8.97 -2.86 -7.59
C TRP A 217 9.56 -1.54 -7.11
N THR A 218 9.36 -1.23 -5.83
CA THR A 218 10.05 -0.14 -5.12
C THR A 218 11.06 -0.71 -4.12
N LEU A 219 11.99 0.14 -3.63
CA LEU A 219 12.78 -0.16 -2.43
C LEU A 219 11.83 -0.50 -1.28
N TYR A 220 12.14 -1.46 -0.43
CA TYR A 220 11.24 -1.87 0.65
C TYR A 220 11.95 -2.16 1.98
N ARG A 221 13.26 -2.35 1.93
CA ARG A 221 14.08 -2.68 3.09
C ARG A 221 15.50 -2.19 2.83
N ILE A 222 16.14 -1.72 3.89
CA ILE A 222 17.52 -1.28 3.93
C ILE A 222 18.12 -1.82 5.23
N ASP A 223 19.15 -2.64 5.11
CA ASP A 223 20.07 -2.96 6.18
C ASP A 223 21.42 -2.33 5.90
N HIS A 224 22.09 -1.86 6.94
CA HIS A 224 23.46 -1.37 6.88
C HIS A 224 24.32 -2.18 7.83
N ARG A 225 25.33 -2.88 7.28
CA ARG A 225 26.22 -3.81 8.01
C ARG A 225 25.47 -4.79 8.90
N GLY A 226 24.38 -5.34 8.38
CA GLY A 226 23.53 -6.31 9.08
C GLY A 226 22.53 -5.72 10.07
N VAL A 227 22.50 -4.39 10.24
CA VAL A 227 21.51 -3.71 11.09
C VAL A 227 20.37 -3.17 10.24
N ARG A 228 19.13 -3.55 10.57
CA ARG A 228 17.93 -3.01 9.94
C ARG A 228 17.71 -1.57 10.39
N ILE A 229 17.70 -0.63 9.45
CA ILE A 229 17.51 0.81 9.76
C ILE A 229 16.12 1.34 9.37
N CYS A 230 15.29 0.53 8.71
CA CYS A 230 13.94 0.91 8.31
C CYS A 230 12.89 -0.17 8.63
N VAL A 231 11.62 0.20 8.59
CA VAL A 231 10.50 -0.68 8.95
C VAL A 231 10.19 -1.61 7.80
N ASP A 232 10.28 -2.91 8.07
CA ASP A 232 10.05 -3.96 7.09
C ASP A 232 8.75 -4.71 7.38
N ARG A 233 7.65 -4.04 7.10
CA ARG A 233 6.31 -4.56 7.34
C ARG A 233 5.36 -4.02 6.29
N PHE A 234 4.51 -4.91 5.76
CA PHE A 234 3.41 -4.54 4.87
C PHE A 234 2.62 -3.33 5.40
N GLY A 235 2.42 -2.32 4.55
CA GLY A 235 1.87 -1.01 4.92
C GLY A 235 2.92 0.08 5.18
N SER A 236 4.20 -0.28 5.28
CA SER A 236 5.31 0.69 5.39
C SER A 236 5.77 1.08 3.99
N HIS A 237 4.94 1.83 3.26
CA HIS A 237 5.17 2.12 1.84
C HIS A 237 6.41 2.98 1.58
N TYR A 238 7.13 2.64 0.51
CA TYR A 238 8.33 3.29 -0.01
C TYR A 238 8.15 3.65 -1.48
N GLY A 239 8.82 4.69 -1.95
CA GLY A 239 8.73 5.15 -3.33
C GLY A 239 7.61 6.18 -3.56
N SER A 240 7.11 6.24 -4.80
CA SER A 240 6.14 7.24 -5.24
C SER A 240 4.68 6.88 -4.99
N VAL A 241 3.93 7.75 -4.30
CA VAL A 241 2.48 7.65 -4.12
C VAL A 241 1.83 9.00 -4.40
N VAL A 242 0.67 8.97 -5.06
CA VAL A 242 -0.13 10.15 -5.39
C VAL A 242 -1.41 10.13 -4.58
N ARG A 243 -1.75 11.23 -3.91
CA ARG A 243 -3.06 11.41 -3.30
C ARG A 243 -3.94 12.24 -4.22
N PHE A 244 -4.97 11.63 -4.78
CA PHE A 244 -5.98 12.34 -5.58
C PHE A 244 -7.12 12.85 -4.69
N PRO A 245 -7.70 14.04 -4.98
CA PRO A 245 -8.94 14.47 -4.37
C PRO A 245 -10.02 13.40 -4.53
N GLU A 246 -10.84 13.20 -3.49
CA GLU A 246 -11.99 12.28 -3.44
C GLU A 246 -11.68 10.77 -3.57
N ILE A 247 -10.52 10.40 -4.09
CA ILE A 247 -10.11 9.01 -4.31
C ILE A 247 -9.17 8.54 -3.20
N GLY A 248 -8.15 9.34 -2.85
CA GLY A 248 -7.12 8.97 -1.89
C GLY A 248 -5.81 8.54 -2.55
N PHE A 249 -5.04 7.70 -1.86
CA PHE A 249 -3.68 7.30 -2.24
C PHE A 249 -3.67 6.19 -3.30
N ILE A 250 -2.78 6.31 -4.28
CA ILE A 250 -2.48 5.30 -5.32
C ILE A 250 -0.96 5.24 -5.53
N GLY A 251 -0.39 4.03 -5.57
CA GLY A 251 1.03 3.77 -5.86
C GLY A 251 1.84 3.25 -4.67
N SER A 252 3.02 2.69 -4.94
CA SER A 252 3.94 2.20 -3.88
C SER A 252 3.34 1.18 -2.90
N GLY A 253 2.42 0.34 -3.39
CA GLY A 253 1.72 -0.67 -2.60
C GLY A 253 0.43 -0.19 -1.95
N HIS A 254 0.05 1.09 -2.09
CA HIS A 254 -1.31 1.55 -1.80
C HIS A 254 -2.26 0.99 -2.87
N THR A 255 -2.99 -0.06 -2.50
CA THR A 255 -3.89 -0.83 -3.37
C THR A 255 -5.36 -0.68 -2.96
N GLU A 256 -5.65 0.18 -1.98
CA GLU A 256 -7.00 0.36 -1.43
C GLU A 256 -7.96 1.08 -2.39
N ASN A 257 -7.43 1.75 -3.41
CA ASN A 257 -8.21 2.54 -4.36
C ASN A 257 -8.02 2.05 -5.80
N GLU A 258 -6.80 2.15 -6.32
CA GLU A 258 -6.41 1.68 -7.64
C GLU A 258 -4.95 1.20 -7.57
N ASP A 259 -4.54 0.36 -8.52
CA ASP A 259 -3.16 -0.13 -8.63
C ASP A 259 -2.30 0.78 -9.53
N GLU A 260 -1.02 0.92 -9.18
CA GLU A 260 -0.01 1.44 -10.11
C GLU A 260 0.22 0.41 -11.24
N ARG A 261 0.23 0.88 -12.48
CA ARG A 261 0.49 0.02 -13.65
C ARG A 261 1.94 0.13 -14.07
N ILE A 262 2.68 -0.96 -13.97
CA ILE A 262 4.05 -1.03 -14.51
C ILE A 262 3.98 -1.18 -16.03
N GLU A 263 4.64 -0.27 -16.74
CA GLU A 263 4.72 -0.27 -18.21
C GLU A 263 6.05 -0.87 -18.67
N GLN A 264 7.14 -0.57 -17.96
CA GLN A 264 8.47 -1.13 -18.22
C GLN A 264 9.21 -1.36 -16.92
N LEU A 265 10.01 -2.43 -16.87
CA LEU A 265 10.85 -2.77 -15.74
C LEU A 265 12.15 -3.40 -16.27
N ALA A 266 13.29 -2.96 -15.73
CA ALA A 266 14.59 -3.54 -16.04
C ALA A 266 15.47 -3.54 -14.78
N LEU A 267 16.26 -4.59 -14.63
CA LEU A 267 17.29 -4.69 -13.59
C LEU A 267 18.66 -4.71 -14.26
N MET A 268 19.60 -3.96 -13.72
CA MET A 268 21.02 -4.08 -14.02
C MET A 268 21.75 -4.55 -12.78
N VAL A 269 22.64 -5.53 -12.96
CA VAL A 269 23.57 -6.00 -11.92
C VAL A 269 24.97 -5.80 -12.47
N ASP A 270 25.81 -5.06 -11.75
CA ASP A 270 27.19 -4.76 -12.17
C ASP A 270 27.27 -4.19 -13.60
N GLY A 271 26.34 -3.28 -13.91
CA GLY A 271 26.22 -2.60 -15.20
C GLY A 271 25.67 -3.47 -16.34
N ARG A 272 25.22 -4.70 -16.07
CA ARG A 272 24.69 -5.62 -17.09
C ARG A 272 23.19 -5.87 -16.89
N PRO A 273 22.37 -5.85 -17.97
CA PRO A 273 20.95 -6.17 -17.86
C PRO A 273 20.73 -7.62 -17.44
N VAL A 274 19.71 -7.84 -16.61
CA VAL A 274 19.30 -9.17 -16.13
C VAL A 274 17.83 -9.40 -16.45
N GLU A 275 17.55 -10.37 -17.34
CA GLU A 275 16.18 -10.72 -17.74
C GLU A 275 15.47 -11.57 -16.68
N ASN A 276 16.19 -12.50 -16.04
CA ASN A 276 15.67 -13.45 -15.06
C ASN A 276 16.45 -13.30 -13.73
N PRO A 277 16.14 -12.29 -12.92
CA PRO A 277 16.88 -12.05 -11.69
C PRO A 277 16.62 -13.14 -10.65
N ALA A 278 17.68 -13.54 -9.94
CA ALA A 278 17.52 -14.42 -8.79
C ALA A 278 16.88 -13.68 -7.61
N GLU A 279 16.18 -14.42 -6.74
CA GLU A 279 15.60 -13.87 -5.50
C GLU A 279 16.67 -13.27 -4.58
N LYS A 280 17.89 -13.81 -4.60
CA LYS A 280 19.03 -13.33 -3.82
C LYS A 280 20.19 -13.00 -4.74
N LEU A 281 20.75 -11.81 -4.57
CA LEU A 281 21.86 -11.30 -5.35
C LEU A 281 22.98 -10.82 -4.43
N ARG A 282 24.22 -10.95 -4.91
CA ARG A 282 25.39 -10.29 -4.33
C ARG A 282 26.17 -9.63 -5.47
N CYS A 283 26.39 -8.32 -5.37
CA CYS A 283 26.97 -7.53 -6.45
C CYS A 283 27.66 -6.26 -5.94
N GLU A 284 28.34 -5.53 -6.83
CA GLU A 284 28.97 -4.22 -6.55
C GLU A 284 28.00 -3.06 -6.83
N SER A 285 27.06 -3.27 -7.76
CA SER A 285 25.99 -2.33 -8.06
C SER A 285 24.71 -3.04 -8.47
N LEU A 286 23.59 -2.43 -8.07
CA LEU A 286 22.24 -2.83 -8.45
C LEU A 286 21.49 -1.61 -8.96
N GLU A 287 20.87 -1.70 -10.12
CA GLU A 287 20.03 -0.63 -10.67
C GLU A 287 18.68 -1.18 -11.09
N LEU A 288 17.61 -0.58 -10.57
CA LEU A 288 16.25 -0.82 -11.02
C LEU A 288 15.75 0.38 -11.82
N LEU A 289 15.29 0.13 -13.04
CA LEU A 289 14.62 1.10 -13.89
C LEU A 289 13.15 0.70 -14.03
N LYS A 290 12.24 1.64 -13.75
CA LYS A 290 10.81 1.42 -13.82
C LYS A 290 10.12 2.57 -14.55
N THR A 291 9.35 2.27 -15.58
CA THR A 291 8.32 3.17 -16.11
C THR A 291 6.98 2.66 -15.62
N SER A 292 6.23 3.50 -14.93
CA SER A 292 4.91 3.15 -14.44
C SER A 292 3.92 4.27 -14.62
N ARG A 293 2.65 3.94 -14.40
CA ARG A 293 1.52 4.82 -14.58
C ARG A 293 0.60 4.80 -13.37
N ILE A 294 0.24 5.98 -12.92
CA ILE A 294 -0.78 6.25 -11.92
C ILE A 294 -1.80 7.18 -12.58
N ARG A 295 -2.89 6.60 -13.13
CA ARG A 295 -3.90 7.31 -13.93
C ARG A 295 -3.27 8.08 -15.10
N SER A 296 -3.44 9.40 -15.15
CA SER A 296 -2.86 10.32 -16.14
C SER A 296 -1.36 10.59 -15.91
N LEU A 297 -0.79 10.15 -14.80
CA LEU A 297 0.60 10.42 -14.44
C LEU A 297 1.50 9.26 -14.87
N ARG A 298 2.57 9.58 -15.59
CA ARG A 298 3.64 8.66 -15.95
C ARG A 298 4.88 8.97 -15.12
N LEU A 299 5.45 7.94 -14.51
CA LEU A 299 6.61 8.03 -13.64
C LEU A 299 7.73 7.18 -14.23
N MET A 300 8.91 7.78 -14.43
CA MET A 300 10.14 7.08 -14.76
C MET A 300 11.03 7.11 -13.53
N THR A 301 11.09 5.99 -12.82
CA THR A 301 11.83 5.81 -11.57
C THR A 301 13.13 5.07 -11.82
N ARG A 302 14.19 5.52 -11.16
CA ARG A 302 15.48 4.82 -11.10
C ARG A 302 15.90 4.68 -9.64
N ILE A 303 16.32 3.48 -9.26
CA ILE A 303 16.93 3.18 -7.96
C ILE A 303 18.30 2.58 -8.27
N LEU A 304 19.38 3.25 -7.87
CA LEU A 304 20.75 2.74 -8.00
C LEU A 304 21.34 2.56 -6.60
N VAL A 305 21.77 1.34 -6.28
CA VAL A 305 22.52 1.02 -5.06
C VAL A 305 23.93 0.69 -5.46
N THR A 306 24.90 1.48 -4.96
CA THR A 306 26.32 1.24 -5.21
C THR A 306 27.16 2.03 -4.21
N GLN A 307 28.37 1.55 -3.90
CA GLN A 307 29.34 2.27 -3.06
C GLN A 307 28.78 2.76 -1.71
N GLY A 308 27.91 1.96 -1.07
CA GLY A 308 27.29 2.31 0.21
C GLY A 308 26.22 3.41 0.13
N LYS A 309 25.73 3.72 -1.08
CA LYS A 309 24.74 4.79 -1.32
C LYS A 309 23.53 4.24 -2.08
N ILE A 310 22.38 4.85 -1.83
CA ILE A 310 21.11 4.58 -2.51
C ILE A 310 20.70 5.86 -3.22
N TYR A 311 20.80 5.88 -4.55
CA TYR A 311 20.34 6.96 -5.39
C TYR A 311 18.92 6.65 -5.87
N GLU A 312 18.00 7.59 -5.69
CA GLU A 312 16.63 7.48 -6.18
C GLU A 312 16.31 8.72 -7.01
N SER A 313 15.76 8.52 -8.20
CA SER A 313 15.29 9.62 -9.04
C SER A 313 13.96 9.29 -9.69
N VAL A 314 13.11 10.30 -9.84
CA VAL A 314 11.81 10.21 -10.50
C VAL A 314 11.69 11.34 -11.51
N ARG A 315 11.32 10.98 -12.75
CA ARG A 315 10.75 11.91 -13.72
C ARG A 315 9.24 11.71 -13.77
N LEU A 316 8.50 12.79 -13.69
CA LEU A 316 7.05 12.83 -13.66
C LEU A 316 6.53 13.63 -14.85
N VAL A 317 5.62 13.04 -15.62
CA VAL A 317 4.87 13.71 -16.68
C VAL A 317 3.39 13.42 -16.50
N ALA A 318 2.54 14.43 -16.64
CA ALA A 318 1.10 14.24 -16.69
C ALA A 318 0.62 14.27 -18.15
N ASP A 319 -0.15 13.28 -18.59
CA ASP A 319 -0.75 13.27 -19.93
C ASP A 319 -1.86 14.33 -20.06
N GLU A 320 -2.45 14.77 -18.95
CA GLU A 320 -3.44 15.84 -18.87
C GLU A 320 -3.30 16.63 -17.57
N ALA A 321 -3.96 17.79 -17.47
CA ALA A 321 -3.93 18.60 -16.26
C ALA A 321 -4.57 17.80 -15.11
N THR A 322 -3.78 17.49 -14.08
CA THR A 322 -4.17 16.48 -13.09
C THR A 322 -4.19 17.09 -11.68
N PRO A 323 -5.37 17.25 -11.05
CA PRO A 323 -5.46 17.74 -9.68
C PRO A 323 -4.99 16.68 -8.69
N VAL A 324 -4.12 17.08 -7.77
CA VAL A 324 -3.59 16.21 -6.70
C VAL A 324 -3.65 16.94 -5.36
N SER A 325 -3.91 16.21 -4.28
CA SER A 325 -3.75 16.74 -2.93
C SER A 325 -2.29 16.80 -2.51
N LEU A 326 -1.48 15.83 -2.92
CA LEU A 326 -0.03 15.79 -2.78
C LEU A 326 0.54 14.57 -3.51
N ILE A 327 1.85 14.58 -3.70
CA ILE A 327 2.63 13.42 -4.13
C ILE A 327 3.77 13.23 -3.12
N TYR A 328 4.07 11.99 -2.77
CA TYR A 328 5.34 11.65 -2.14
C TYR A 328 6.17 10.86 -3.14
N HIS A 329 7.46 11.17 -3.34
CA HIS A 329 8.34 10.43 -4.26
C HIS A 329 9.31 9.47 -3.56
N PHE A 330 9.97 9.94 -2.50
CA PHE A 330 11.01 9.20 -1.79
C PHE A 330 10.59 9.02 -0.33
N MET A 331 9.84 7.94 -0.07
CA MET A 331 9.37 7.60 1.27
C MET A 331 10.31 6.60 1.93
N HIS A 332 10.78 6.92 3.14
CA HIS A 332 11.57 5.99 3.96
C HIS A 332 10.99 5.92 5.38
N PRO A 333 10.26 4.84 5.73
CA PRO A 333 9.79 4.60 7.09
C PRO A 333 10.96 4.12 7.95
N TRP A 334 11.67 5.04 8.58
CA TRP A 334 12.78 4.70 9.46
C TRP A 334 12.29 4.06 10.76
N VAL A 335 13.14 3.24 11.39
CA VAL A 335 12.80 2.52 12.62
C VAL A 335 12.27 3.45 13.71
N PRO A 336 11.27 3.02 14.51
CA PRO A 336 10.73 3.83 15.59
C PRO A 336 11.72 4.06 16.75
N SER A 337 12.82 3.30 16.82
CA SER A 337 13.91 3.53 17.76
C SER A 337 14.68 4.82 17.46
N ALA A 338 14.68 5.30 16.21
CA ALA A 338 15.29 6.58 15.85
C ALA A 338 14.71 7.74 16.67
N ARG A 339 15.60 8.52 17.28
CA ARG A 339 15.24 9.55 18.28
C ARG A 339 15.57 10.95 17.85
N ASP A 340 16.62 11.14 17.07
CA ASP A 340 17.16 12.47 16.83
C ASP A 340 17.16 12.77 15.33
N TYR A 341 16.95 14.03 14.97
CA TYR A 341 16.98 14.49 13.58
C TYR A 341 17.76 15.79 13.44
N LEU A 342 18.32 15.98 12.26
CA LEU A 342 19.07 17.15 11.87
C LEU A 342 18.86 17.41 10.38
N ALA A 343 18.72 18.66 9.97
CA ALA A 343 18.62 19.04 8.57
C ALA A 343 19.21 20.43 8.35
N GLU A 344 19.52 20.72 7.10
CA GLU A 344 19.98 22.03 6.68
C GLU A 344 19.16 22.52 5.49
N THR A 345 18.71 23.77 5.53
CA THR A 345 17.99 24.41 4.42
C THR A 345 18.96 24.84 3.32
N TRP A 346 18.43 25.25 2.16
CA TRP A 346 19.25 25.87 1.10
C TRP A 346 19.86 27.21 1.50
N GLU A 347 19.31 27.85 2.53
CA GLU A 347 19.82 29.09 3.13
C GLU A 347 20.89 28.81 4.20
N GLY A 348 21.23 27.53 4.44
CA GLY A 348 22.21 27.13 5.45
C GLY A 348 21.67 27.13 6.88
N GLN A 349 20.36 27.25 7.07
CA GLN A 349 19.74 27.17 8.40
C GLN A 349 19.70 25.72 8.86
N GLU A 350 20.23 25.44 10.05
CA GLU A 350 20.07 24.14 10.71
C GLU A 350 18.70 24.01 11.40
N ILE A 351 18.12 22.82 11.27
CA ILE A 351 16.89 22.40 11.94
C ILE A 351 17.20 21.09 12.64
N SER A 352 17.11 21.05 13.97
CA SER A 352 17.38 19.84 14.74
C SER A 352 16.35 19.64 15.85
N GLY A 353 16.27 18.41 16.35
CA GLY A 353 15.36 18.09 17.44
C GLY A 353 15.25 16.59 17.67
N ARG A 354 14.18 16.21 18.38
CA ARG A 354 13.89 14.83 18.74
C ARG A 354 12.50 14.40 18.29
N PHE A 355 12.37 13.11 18.04
CA PHE A 355 11.10 12.44 17.87
C PHE A 355 10.51 12.08 19.23
N ASP A 356 9.29 12.55 19.50
CA ASP A 356 8.54 12.42 20.75
C ASP A 356 7.22 11.64 20.57
N GLY A 357 6.90 11.21 19.35
CA GLY A 357 5.71 10.43 19.01
C GLY A 357 4.42 11.25 18.91
N ASP A 358 4.50 12.57 18.78
CA ASP A 358 3.36 13.49 18.78
C ASP A 358 2.49 13.50 17.49
N ARG A 359 2.87 12.73 16.47
CA ARG A 359 2.24 12.70 15.13
C ARG A 359 2.44 13.99 14.32
N GLY A 360 3.32 14.86 14.76
CA GLY A 360 3.71 16.10 14.08
C GLY A 360 4.67 15.88 12.92
N GLN A 361 4.78 16.89 12.07
CA GLN A 361 5.82 16.99 11.04
C GLN A 361 7.00 17.75 11.64
N LYS A 362 8.09 17.05 11.98
CA LYS A 362 9.28 17.62 12.63
C LYS A 362 10.12 18.49 11.69
N ILE A 363 10.01 18.21 10.40
CA ILE A 363 10.49 19.03 9.29
C ILE A 363 9.29 19.19 8.35
N ASP A 364 9.05 20.40 7.82
CA ASP A 364 8.03 20.64 6.81
C ASP A 364 8.41 21.80 5.87
N GLN A 365 9.61 21.72 5.29
CA GLN A 365 10.15 22.73 4.38
C GLN A 365 11.20 22.14 3.42
N PRO A 366 11.58 22.86 2.35
CA PRO A 366 12.71 22.47 1.52
C PRO A 366 14.00 22.38 2.35
N THR A 367 14.76 21.30 2.13
CA THR A 367 16.07 21.09 2.76
C THR A 367 17.09 20.70 1.70
N ARG A 368 18.35 21.07 1.90
CA ARG A 368 19.48 20.60 1.10
C ARG A 368 19.81 19.16 1.46
N TRP A 369 19.76 18.85 2.74
CA TRP A 369 19.88 17.50 3.28
C TRP A 369 19.15 17.39 4.62
N SER A 370 18.80 16.16 4.98
CA SER A 370 18.26 15.81 6.30
C SER A 370 18.87 14.48 6.76
N ALA A 371 18.90 14.28 8.06
CA ALA A 371 19.43 13.09 8.69
C ALA A 371 18.64 12.76 9.95
N LEU A 372 18.73 11.50 10.34
CA LEU A 372 18.25 11.00 11.63
C LEU A 372 19.25 10.01 12.21
N HIS A 373 19.12 9.79 13.51
CA HIS A 373 19.93 8.86 14.26
C HIS A 373 19.09 7.97 15.18
N ASP A 374 19.48 6.70 15.21
CA ASP A 374 19.03 5.69 16.14
C ASP A 374 20.13 5.41 17.18
N PRO A 375 20.00 5.95 18.41
CA PRO A 375 20.97 5.72 19.46
C PRO A 375 20.97 4.28 20.01
N GLU A 376 19.92 3.49 19.76
CA GLU A 376 19.88 2.10 20.23
C GLU A 376 20.84 1.20 19.43
N THR A 377 21.02 1.53 18.15
CA THR A 377 21.87 0.77 17.22
C THR A 377 23.10 1.53 16.75
N ASN A 378 23.26 2.80 17.17
CA ASN A 378 24.27 3.73 16.67
C ASN A 378 24.27 3.86 15.14
N THR A 379 23.09 3.70 14.52
CA THR A 379 22.93 3.85 13.07
C THR A 379 22.19 5.14 12.75
N GLY A 380 22.38 5.64 11.54
CA GLY A 380 21.59 6.74 11.00
C GLY A 380 21.57 6.70 9.49
N ALA A 381 20.85 7.66 8.90
CA ALA A 381 20.86 7.88 7.46
C ALA A 381 20.86 9.36 7.15
N VAL A 382 21.68 9.78 6.20
CA VAL A 382 21.64 11.11 5.58
C VAL A 382 20.93 10.99 4.25
N THR A 383 19.95 11.85 3.99
CA THR A 383 19.31 12.03 2.68
C THR A 383 19.64 13.41 2.15
N CYS A 384 20.37 13.48 1.03
CA CYS A 384 20.68 14.71 0.32
C CYS A 384 19.74 14.88 -0.88
N VAL A 385 19.25 16.11 -1.10
CA VAL A 385 18.48 16.45 -2.30
C VAL A 385 19.44 16.75 -3.44
N LEU A 386 19.42 15.89 -4.45
CA LEU A 386 20.26 16.00 -5.65
C LEU A 386 19.57 16.76 -6.77
N GLU A 387 18.25 16.69 -6.86
CA GLU A 387 17.49 17.34 -7.91
C GLU A 387 16.06 17.65 -7.43
N ALA A 388 15.62 18.88 -7.68
CA ALA A 388 14.26 19.32 -7.52
C ALA A 388 14.02 20.56 -8.42
N PRO A 389 12.77 20.82 -8.85
CA PRO A 389 12.41 22.05 -9.55
C PRO A 389 12.73 23.27 -8.70
N ALA A 390 13.15 24.36 -9.36
CA ALA A 390 13.59 25.55 -8.67
C ALA A 390 12.44 26.28 -7.96
N GLU A 391 11.29 26.37 -8.63
CA GLU A 391 10.10 27.05 -8.13
C GLU A 391 9.78 26.67 -6.66
N ALA A 392 10.13 27.56 -5.75
CA ALA A 392 9.95 27.39 -4.31
C ALA A 392 8.46 27.20 -4.00
N GLY A 393 8.13 26.17 -3.22
CA GLY A 393 6.75 25.81 -2.87
C GLY A 393 6.20 24.58 -3.62
N HIS A 394 6.91 24.07 -4.63
CA HIS A 394 6.51 22.83 -5.31
C HIS A 394 6.97 21.55 -4.61
N TRP A 395 7.90 21.66 -3.67
CA TRP A 395 8.42 20.51 -2.94
C TRP A 395 8.86 20.84 -1.51
N ARG A 396 9.00 19.81 -0.67
CA ARG A 396 9.43 19.93 0.74
C ARG A 396 9.83 18.57 1.30
N THR A 397 10.80 18.58 2.21
CA THR A 397 11.16 17.42 3.03
C THR A 397 10.26 17.38 4.26
N ARG A 398 9.78 16.20 4.64
CA ARG A 398 9.05 16.00 5.89
C ARG A 398 9.54 14.82 6.69
N TYR A 399 9.49 14.96 8.01
CA TYR A 399 9.61 13.86 8.96
C TYR A 399 8.34 13.73 9.77
N TRP A 400 7.59 12.66 9.54
CA TRP A 400 6.36 12.38 10.27
C TRP A 400 6.63 11.42 11.43
N ASP A 401 6.30 11.88 12.64
CA ASP A 401 6.62 11.19 13.87
C ASP A 401 5.47 10.34 14.41
N ILE A 402 5.38 9.08 14.00
CA ILE A 402 4.33 8.18 14.48
C ILE A 402 4.89 7.24 15.55
N ASP A 403 4.49 7.45 16.80
CA ASP A 403 4.90 6.61 17.93
C ASP A 403 4.75 5.11 17.63
N LYS A 404 5.82 4.35 17.92
CA LYS A 404 5.93 2.88 17.73
C LYS A 404 5.72 2.36 16.30
N VAL A 405 5.48 3.22 15.31
CA VAL A 405 5.30 2.81 13.92
C VAL A 405 6.52 3.16 13.10
N TYR A 406 6.91 4.43 13.02
CA TYR A 406 8.07 4.88 12.24
C TYR A 406 8.47 6.33 12.54
N ARG A 407 9.65 6.73 12.07
CA ARG A 407 10.01 8.14 11.79
C ARG A 407 10.09 8.32 10.28
N LYS A 408 9.00 8.70 9.61
CA LYS A 408 8.93 8.56 8.15
C LYS A 408 9.39 9.81 7.43
N HIS A 409 10.41 9.63 6.59
CA HIS A 409 10.84 10.59 5.58
C HIS A 409 9.84 10.66 4.44
N TYR A 410 9.54 11.89 4.00
CA TYR A 410 8.80 12.18 2.79
C TYR A 410 9.47 13.29 1.99
N PHE A 411 9.76 13.01 0.73
CA PHE A 411 9.91 14.06 -0.27
C PHE A 411 8.53 14.37 -0.88
N THR A 412 7.91 15.47 -0.46
CA THR A 412 6.53 15.84 -0.80
C THR A 412 6.51 16.87 -1.92
N THR A 413 5.64 16.71 -2.91
CA THR A 413 5.44 17.66 -4.02
C THR A 413 3.95 17.94 -4.27
N PHE A 414 3.66 19.04 -4.99
CA PHE A 414 2.30 19.41 -5.44
C PHE A 414 1.21 19.42 -4.34
N LEU A 415 1.48 20.06 -3.21
CA LEU A 415 0.52 20.14 -2.11
C LEU A 415 -0.73 20.96 -2.51
N ASN A 416 -1.85 20.28 -2.73
CA ASN A 416 -3.14 20.81 -3.20
C ASN A 416 -3.00 21.61 -4.50
N GLN A 417 -2.28 21.05 -5.47
CA GLN A 417 -2.00 21.67 -6.76
C GLN A 417 -2.52 20.83 -7.92
N THR A 418 -2.56 21.45 -9.10
CA THR A 418 -2.79 20.74 -10.37
C THR A 418 -1.46 20.62 -11.10
N ILE A 419 -1.10 19.40 -11.48
CA ILE A 419 0.07 19.14 -12.32
C ILE A 419 -0.30 19.54 -13.75
N PRO A 420 0.46 20.45 -14.40
CA PRO A 420 0.22 20.82 -15.79
C PRO A 420 0.39 19.63 -16.73
N ALA A 421 -0.46 19.55 -17.76
CA ALA A 421 -0.31 18.59 -18.84
C ALA A 421 1.04 18.76 -19.56
N HIS A 422 1.66 17.65 -19.91
CA HIS A 422 2.86 17.54 -20.74
C HIS A 422 4.11 18.25 -20.22
N ARG A 423 4.09 18.77 -18.98
CA ARG A 423 5.28 19.30 -18.32
C ARG A 423 6.00 18.17 -17.60
N GLU A 424 7.30 18.05 -17.84
CA GLU A 424 8.18 17.12 -17.13
C GLU A 424 8.74 17.78 -15.87
N TYR A 425 8.76 17.01 -14.79
CA TYR A 425 9.39 17.36 -13.52
C TYR A 425 10.38 16.28 -13.13
N SER A 426 11.57 16.67 -12.69
CA SER A 426 12.62 15.76 -12.26
C SER A 426 12.92 15.97 -10.78
N TYR A 427 13.09 14.86 -10.07
CA TYR A 427 13.43 14.81 -8.66
C TYR A 427 14.50 13.76 -8.42
N GLY A 428 15.40 14.01 -7.49
CA GLY A 428 16.48 13.09 -7.17
C GLY A 428 17.00 13.29 -5.75
N ILE A 429 17.30 12.18 -5.09
CA ILE A 429 17.96 12.15 -3.79
C ILE A 429 19.08 11.10 -3.79
N VAL A 430 19.96 11.21 -2.79
CA VAL A 430 20.83 10.12 -2.37
C VAL A 430 20.66 9.91 -0.87
N THR A 431 20.55 8.64 -0.47
CA THR A 431 20.48 8.22 0.92
C THR A 431 21.74 7.43 1.28
N ILE A 432 22.41 7.82 2.35
CA ILE A 432 23.67 7.25 2.83
C ILE A 432 23.51 6.84 4.29
N PRO A 433 23.40 5.53 4.57
CA PRO A 433 23.46 5.02 5.93
C PRO A 433 24.84 5.23 6.57
N PHE A 434 24.87 5.37 7.89
CA PHE A 434 26.11 5.52 8.65
C PHE A 434 26.03 4.88 10.03
N PHE A 435 27.20 4.70 10.64
CA PHE A 435 27.35 4.42 12.06
C PHE A 435 27.98 5.62 12.77
N ALA A 436 27.43 6.00 13.91
CA ALA A 436 28.01 7.01 14.79
C ALA A 436 27.45 6.88 16.20
N ASN A 437 28.27 7.22 17.20
CA ASN A 437 27.82 7.34 18.58
C ASN A 437 26.91 8.58 18.75
N SER A 438 26.08 8.59 19.79
CA SER A 438 25.12 9.67 20.06
C SER A 438 25.76 11.05 20.27
N ASP A 439 27.02 11.13 20.64
CA ASP A 439 27.77 12.38 20.83
C ASP A 439 28.41 12.91 19.53
N GLU A 440 28.59 12.07 18.52
CA GLU A 440 29.32 12.42 17.28
C GLU A 440 28.44 12.40 16.03
N TRP A 441 27.22 11.86 16.10
CA TRP A 441 26.40 11.58 14.92
C TRP A 441 26.08 12.81 14.06
N GLN A 442 25.91 13.99 14.68
CA GLN A 442 25.62 15.22 13.95
C GLN A 442 26.79 15.64 13.07
N ASP A 443 28.02 15.53 13.58
CA ASP A 443 29.23 15.87 12.83
C ASP A 443 29.46 14.88 11.69
N VAL A 444 29.24 13.58 11.96
CA VAL A 444 29.28 12.53 10.93
C VAL A 444 28.24 12.81 9.83
N ALA A 445 27.00 13.15 10.21
CA ALA A 445 25.94 13.47 9.25
C ALA A 445 26.31 14.68 8.38
N LYS A 446 26.85 15.75 8.98
CA LYS A 446 27.31 16.95 8.26
C LYS A 446 28.45 16.64 7.29
N GLN A 447 29.43 15.82 7.70
CA GLN A 447 30.54 15.41 6.84
C GLN A 447 30.05 14.59 5.63
N ILE A 448 29.15 13.63 5.87
CA ILE A 448 28.53 12.84 4.81
C ILE A 448 27.74 13.74 3.87
N ALA A 449 26.94 14.67 4.40
CA ALA A 449 26.19 15.62 3.58
C ALA A 449 27.13 16.47 2.73
N ALA A 450 28.18 17.05 3.31
CA ALA A 450 29.18 17.85 2.60
C ALA A 450 29.83 17.11 1.42
N ALA A 451 30.12 15.82 1.59
CA ALA A 451 30.72 14.99 0.54
C ALA A 451 29.74 14.52 -0.56
N ASN A 452 28.43 14.74 -0.40
CA ASN A 452 27.39 14.17 -1.27
C ASN A 452 26.37 15.20 -1.76
N GLN A 453 26.77 16.46 -1.87
CA GLN A 453 25.90 17.51 -2.38
C GLN A 453 25.81 17.53 -3.89
N ARG A 454 24.71 18.12 -4.37
CA ARG A 454 24.54 18.48 -5.77
C ARG A 454 25.73 19.34 -6.23
N PRO A 455 26.31 19.07 -7.42
CA PRO A 455 27.32 19.93 -8.02
C PRO A 455 26.88 21.41 -8.08
N ALA A 456 27.81 22.34 -7.82
CA ALA A 456 27.54 23.77 -7.65
C ALA A 456 27.08 24.48 -8.94
N ASP A 457 27.26 23.85 -10.08
CA ASP A 457 26.89 24.29 -11.43
C ASP A 457 25.42 24.05 -11.78
N VAL A 458 24.66 23.37 -10.92
CA VAL A 458 23.22 23.21 -11.10
C VAL A 458 22.47 24.31 -10.33
N PRO A 459 21.57 25.09 -10.97
CA PRO A 459 20.89 26.22 -10.34
C PRO A 459 20.25 25.84 -9.00
N ARG A 460 20.46 26.70 -7.99
CA ARG A 460 19.76 26.60 -6.71
C ARG A 460 18.26 26.76 -6.96
N PRO A 461 17.42 26.00 -6.24
CA PRO A 461 15.99 26.20 -6.33
C PRO A 461 15.59 27.60 -5.86
#